data_AF-A0A2V7HEB9-F1
#
_entry.id   AF-A0A2V7HEB9-F1
#
_cell.length_a   1.000
_cell.length_b   1.000
_cell.length_c   1.000
_cell.angle_alpha   90.00
_cell.angle_beta   90.00
_cell.angle_gamma   90.00
#
_symmetry.space_group_name_H-M   'P 1'
#
loop_
_entity.id
_entity.type
_entity.pdbx_description
1 polymer ?
#
loop_
_entity_poly.entity_id
_entity_poly.type
_entity_poly.pdbx_seq_one_letter_code
_entity_poly.pdbx_strand_id
1 'polypeptide(L)' 'SGPGNLTQALGLSLRDNGADLTRGLLVILPPGRPRDFTIARGPRVGITRSRDLPLRFWIAGHPSVSVGRRG' A
#
# COMPACT_ATOMS: atom_id res chain seq x y z
N SER A 1 -9.42 -6.01 0.20
CA SER A 1 -8.41 -4.94 0.18
C SER A 1 -7.04 -5.53 0.42
N GLY A 2 -6.09 -5.41 -0.51
CA GLY A 2 -4.76 -6.01 -0.41
C GLY A 2 -3.88 -5.66 -1.62
N PRO A 3 -2.56 -5.88 -1.55
CA PRO A 3 -1.64 -5.47 -2.60
C PRO A 3 -1.96 -6.13 -3.94
N GLY A 4 -2.22 -7.44 -3.98
CA GLY A 4 -2.59 -8.14 -5.22
C GLY A 4 -3.93 -7.70 -5.80
N ASN A 5 -4.94 -7.44 -4.95
CA ASN A 5 -6.23 -6.94 -5.42
C ASN A 5 -6.11 -5.55 -6.03
N LEU A 6 -5.25 -4.69 -5.46
CA LEU A 6 -4.99 -3.35 -6.01
C LEU A 6 -4.35 -3.44 -7.39
N THR A 7 -3.30 -4.27 -7.54
CA THR A 7 -2.62 -4.42 -8.83
C THR A 7 -3.56 -4.99 -9.89
N GLN A 8 -4.38 -5.99 -9.53
CA GLN A 8 -5.39 -6.54 -10.43
C GLN A 8 -6.43 -5.50 -10.85
N ALA A 9 -6.95 -4.72 -9.91
CA ALA A 9 -7.95 -3.69 -10.22
C ALA A 9 -7.43 -2.58 -11.15
N LEU A 10 -6.12 -2.32 -11.11
CA LEU A 10 -5.44 -1.36 -11.99
C LEU A 10 -4.93 -1.99 -13.30
N GLY A 11 -5.11 -3.29 -13.52
CA GLY A 11 -4.59 -3.98 -14.70
C GLY A 11 -3.07 -4.13 -14.73
N LEU A 12 -2.40 -4.01 -13.58
CA LEU A 12 -0.93 -4.09 -13.48
C LEU A 12 -0.44 -5.54 -13.54
N SER A 13 0.69 -5.71 -14.21
CA SER A 13 1.35 -7.00 -14.45
C SER A 13 2.86 -6.89 -14.25
N LEU A 14 3.59 -8.00 -14.43
CA LEU A 14 5.06 -7.99 -14.40
C LEU A 14 5.68 -7.14 -15.52
N ARG A 15 4.94 -6.84 -16.60
CA ARG A 15 5.43 -5.99 -17.70
C ARG A 15 5.61 -4.54 -17.26
N ASP A 16 4.92 -4.13 -16.20
CA ASP A 16 4.96 -2.77 -15.66
C ASP A 16 6.12 -2.59 -14.66
N ASN A 17 6.87 -3.65 -14.37
CA ASN A 17 8.01 -3.58 -13.48
C ASN A 17 9.11 -2.67 -14.06
N GLY A 18 9.59 -1.73 -13.25
CA GLY A 18 10.57 -0.72 -13.68
C GLY A 18 9.95 0.51 -14.34
N ALA A 19 8.61 0.61 -14.42
CA ALA A 19 7.94 1.83 -14.86
C ALA A 19 8.34 3.03 -14.00
N ASP A 20 8.52 4.17 -14.65
CA ASP A 20 8.79 5.44 -14.00
C ASP A 20 7.48 6.03 -13.44
N LEU A 21 7.35 6.10 -12.13
CA LEU A 21 6.12 6.57 -11.46
C LEU A 21 5.91 8.10 -11.51
N THR A 22 6.79 8.83 -12.19
CA THR A 22 6.71 10.30 -12.34
C THR A 22 6.20 10.73 -13.72
N ARG A 23 6.10 9.82 -14.69
CA ARG A 23 5.65 10.09 -16.06
C ARG A 23 5.02 8.85 -16.72
N GLY A 24 4.37 9.04 -17.86
CA GLY A 24 3.72 7.94 -18.59
C GLY A 24 2.34 7.60 -18.03
N LEU A 25 1.93 6.33 -18.13
CA LEU A 25 0.56 5.90 -17.83
C LEU A 25 0.32 5.49 -16.37
N LEU A 26 1.37 5.21 -15.60
CA LEU A 26 1.29 4.86 -14.18
C LEU A 26 2.05 5.90 -13.36
N VAL A 27 1.32 6.85 -12.77
CA VAL A 27 1.92 7.98 -12.04
C VAL A 27 1.32 8.17 -10.66
N ILE A 28 2.11 8.72 -9.73
CA ILE A 28 1.64 9.15 -8.40
C ILE A 28 1.39 10.66 -8.44
N LEU A 29 0.14 11.05 -8.22
CA LEU A 29 -0.26 12.46 -8.17
C LEU A 29 -0.29 12.98 -6.73
N PRO A 30 0.00 14.27 -6.51
CA PRO A 30 -0.25 14.90 -5.23
C PRO A 30 -1.75 14.83 -4.89
N PRO A 31 -2.12 14.85 -3.60
CA PRO A 31 -3.53 14.88 -3.23
C PRO A 31 -4.17 16.18 -3.75
N GLY A 32 -5.37 16.09 -4.33
CA GLY A 32 -6.09 17.26 -4.86
C GLY A 32 -6.49 18.31 -3.80
N ARG A 33 -6.35 17.98 -2.51
CA ARG A 33 -6.50 18.90 -1.37
C ARG A 33 -5.74 18.35 -0.15
N PRO A 34 -5.37 19.19 0.83
CA PRO A 34 -4.87 18.71 2.12
C PRO A 34 -5.83 17.70 2.75
N ARG A 35 -5.26 16.68 3.40
CA ARG A 35 -6.04 15.64 4.08
C ARG A 35 -5.48 15.46 5.49
N ASP A 36 -6.33 15.62 6.49
CA ASP A 36 -6.01 15.31 7.86
C ASP A 36 -6.30 13.83 8.14
N PHE A 37 -5.30 13.13 8.66
CA PHE A 37 -5.44 11.74 9.06
C PHE A 37 -4.36 11.34 10.06
N THR A 38 -4.68 10.36 10.90
CA THR A 38 -3.72 9.76 11.82
C THR A 38 -3.01 8.60 11.13
N ILE A 39 -1.68 8.64 11.12
CA ILE A 39 -0.86 7.52 10.65
C ILE A 39 -0.69 6.53 11.79
N ALA A 40 -1.20 5.31 11.60
CA ALA A 40 -0.90 4.17 12.44
C ALA A 40 0.29 3.39 11.86
N ARG A 41 1.02 2.67 12.73
CA ARG A 41 2.14 1.82 12.35
C ARG A 41 2.11 0.47 13.08
N GLY A 42 2.75 -0.53 12.51
CA GLY A 42 2.83 -1.86 13.11
C GLY A 42 3.57 -2.87 12.24
N PRO A 43 3.50 -4.16 12.59
CA PRO A 43 4.23 -5.21 11.89
C PRO A 43 3.77 -5.37 10.44
N ARG A 44 4.71 -5.73 9.57
CA ARG A 44 4.43 -6.06 8.17
C ARG A 44 3.67 -7.39 8.08
N VAL A 45 2.90 -7.56 7.00
CA VAL A 45 2.06 -8.75 6.77
C VAL A 45 2.80 -9.75 5.88
N GLY A 46 2.68 -11.04 6.20
CA GLY A 46 3.16 -12.12 5.31
C GLY A 46 4.68 -12.32 5.29
N ILE A 47 5.41 -11.81 6.29
CA ILE A 47 6.86 -12.01 6.40
C ILE A 47 7.20 -12.97 7.54
N THR A 48 8.29 -13.72 7.39
CA THR A 48 8.79 -14.68 8.38
C THR A 48 9.95 -14.14 9.22
N ARG A 49 10.62 -13.08 8.75
CA ARG A 49 11.78 -12.45 9.41
C ARG A 49 11.46 -11.03 9.85
N SER A 50 12.05 -10.57 10.95
CA SER A 50 11.86 -9.21 11.49
C SER A 50 10.38 -8.84 11.65
N ARG A 51 9.59 -9.79 12.20
CA ARG A 51 8.13 -9.72 12.26
C ARG A 51 7.64 -8.60 13.17
N ASP A 52 8.41 -8.25 14.20
CA ASP A 52 8.01 -7.28 15.22
C ASP A 52 8.35 -5.83 14.87
N LEU A 53 9.11 -5.61 13.78
CA LEU A 53 9.48 -4.26 13.38
C LEU A 53 8.26 -3.49 12.83
N PRO A 54 8.01 -2.24 13.29
CA PRO A 54 6.84 -1.46 12.92
C PRO A 54 7.01 -0.76 11.56
N LEU A 55 7.29 -1.55 10.52
CA LEU A 55 7.63 -1.09 9.17
C LEU A 55 6.44 -1.16 8.20
N ARG A 56 5.22 -1.16 8.73
CA ARG A 56 3.98 -1.00 7.96
C ARG A 56 3.26 0.23 8.47
N PHE A 57 2.78 1.07 7.56
CA PHE A 57 2.08 2.32 7.86
C PHE A 57 0.72 2.33 7.16
N TRP A 58 -0.28 2.91 7.81
CA TRP A 58 -1.63 3.05 7.25
C TRP A 58 -2.41 4.20 7.91
N ILE A 59 -3.50 4.62 7.28
CA ILE A 59 -4.45 5.58 7.87
C ILE A 59 -5.30 4.87 8.92
N ALA A 60 -5.27 5.33 10.16
CA ALA A 60 -6.04 4.75 11.26
C ALA A 60 -7.55 4.76 10.95
N GLY A 61 -8.23 3.62 11.16
CA GLY A 61 -9.67 3.48 10.95
C GLY A 61 -10.13 3.42 9.48
N HIS A 62 -9.24 3.53 8.50
CA HIS A 62 -9.65 3.58 7.09
C HIS A 62 -10.09 2.20 6.58
N PRO A 63 -11.30 2.06 5.99
CA PRO A 63 -11.89 0.75 5.64
C PRO A 63 -11.16 0.02 4.51
N SER A 64 -10.36 0.73 3.70
CA SER A 64 -9.55 0.12 2.64
C SER A 64 -8.27 -0.56 3.15
N VAL A 65 -7.92 -0.40 4.44
CA VAL A 65 -6.70 -1.03 4.97
C VAL A 65 -6.87 -2.54 4.98
N SER A 66 -5.94 -3.24 4.33
CA SER A 66 -5.93 -4.69 4.33
C SER A 66 -5.76 -5.24 5.74
N VAL A 67 -6.53 -6.25 6.12
CA VAL A 67 -6.33 -6.92 7.40
C VAL A 67 -5.04 -7.73 7.31
N GLY A 68 -4.14 -7.58 8.27
CA GLY A 68 -3.06 -8.56 8.41
C GLY A 68 -3.70 -9.89 8.75
N ARG A 69 -3.37 -10.98 8.03
CA ARG A 69 -3.76 -12.31 8.51
C ARG A 69 -3.19 -12.45 9.92
N ARG A 70 -4.07 -12.48 10.92
CA ARG A 70 -3.70 -13.00 12.24
C ARG A 70 -3.34 -14.45 11.99
N GLY A 71 -2.05 -14.77 12.11
CA GLY A 71 -1.65 -16.12 12.47
C GLY A 71 -2.01 -16.35 13.93
#